data_AF-A0A960XF54-F1
#
_entry.id   AF-A0A960XF54-F1
#
_cell.length_a   1.000
_cell.length_b   1.000
_cell.length_c   1.000
_cell.angle_alpha   90.00
_cell.angle_beta   90.00
_cell.angle_gamma   90.00
#
_symmetry.space_group_name_H-M   'P 1'
#
loop_
_entity.id
_entity.type
_entity.pdbx_description
1 polymer ?
#
loop_
_entity_poly.entity_id
_entity_poly.type
_entity_poly.pdbx_seq_one_letter_code
_entity_poly.pdbx_strand_id
1 'polypeptide(L)'
;MSAILATIKSPQSGIKPVIAIPPVRLYDSVMFSKGVLTALLLLGCSLSLKSQEETLGNWSTQQGMHIQLPKLIELISGHTVYNWDETQAPVFQQVARSVIQAVHKEPIRARRINEVGNAVELLVLDALEKAGMDSGRPVPPSGRRKTAGYPDLFAETGKEYFYIEIKTYSPRTVNSSQRTFYISPSDDFKVARDGYHLLLAFSTEQLDEGTYSLTGFKLLDLYELECQLKLEFNASNKDLYGDEPGLVVVEE
;
A
#
# COMPACT_ATOMS: atom_id res chain seq x y z
N MET A 1 46.27 -1.48 54.42
CA MET A 1 46.67 -2.70 53.69
C MET A 1 46.53 -2.43 52.21
N SER A 2 47.61 -2.69 51.47
CA SER A 2 47.86 -2.76 50.00
C SER A 2 46.81 -2.17 49.04
N ALA A 3 47.10 -1.14 48.23
CA ALA A 3 48.06 -1.07 47.12
C ALA A 3 47.89 -2.18 46.08
N ILE A 4 47.48 -1.82 44.86
CA ILE A 4 48.16 -2.14 43.60
C ILE A 4 47.64 -1.19 42.51
N LEU A 5 48.60 -0.44 41.96
CA LEU A 5 48.55 0.37 40.77
C LEU A 5 48.84 -0.55 39.56
N ALA A 6 48.05 -0.49 38.49
CA ALA A 6 48.45 -1.03 37.19
C ALA A 6 47.90 -0.14 36.06
N THR A 7 48.77 0.74 35.58
CA THR A 7 48.69 1.41 34.29
C THR A 7 48.98 0.38 33.19
N ILE A 8 48.35 0.49 32.01
CA ILE A 8 48.98 0.48 30.66
C ILE A 8 47.95 0.32 29.51
N LYS A 9 48.00 1.33 28.63
CA LYS A 9 47.78 1.40 27.16
C LYS A 9 46.41 1.08 26.52
N SER A 10 45.92 2.12 25.86
CA SER A 10 44.98 2.12 24.73
C SER A 10 45.41 1.25 23.55
N PRO A 11 44.46 0.63 22.83
CA PRO A 11 44.58 0.34 21.41
C PRO A 11 43.87 1.41 20.58
N GLN A 12 44.52 1.76 19.47
CA GLN A 12 44.09 2.78 18.52
C GLN A 12 42.93 2.34 17.63
N SER A 13 42.22 3.36 17.15
CA SER A 13 41.53 3.52 15.86
C SER A 13 41.33 2.30 14.96
N GLY A 14 40.07 1.99 14.66
CA GLY A 14 39.65 1.09 13.60
C GLY A 14 38.36 1.55 12.92
N ILE A 15 38.33 2.81 12.47
CA ILE A 15 37.31 3.29 11.52
C ILE A 15 37.59 2.60 10.19
N LYS A 16 36.67 1.77 9.71
CA LYS A 16 36.73 1.20 8.37
C LYS A 16 36.62 2.36 7.35
N PRO A 17 37.57 2.52 6.42
CA PRO A 17 37.42 3.52 5.36
C PRO A 17 36.32 3.08 4.41
N VAL A 18 35.39 4.00 4.17
CA VAL A 18 34.47 3.96 3.02
C VAL A 18 35.33 3.97 1.76
N ILE A 19 35.17 2.94 0.92
CA ILE A 19 35.83 2.85 -0.38
C ILE A 19 35.26 3.96 -1.26
N ALA A 20 36.06 5.02 -1.46
CA ALA A 20 35.81 6.03 -2.47
C ALA A 20 36.05 5.40 -3.85
N ILE A 21 35.00 5.37 -4.67
CA ILE A 21 35.10 5.01 -6.08
C ILE A 21 35.87 6.14 -6.78
N PRO A 22 36.99 5.87 -7.49
CA PRO A 22 37.72 6.92 -8.18
C PRO A 22 36.94 7.41 -9.40
N PRO A 23 37.03 8.70 -9.77
CA PRO A 23 36.47 9.20 -11.02
C PRO A 23 37.25 8.61 -12.20
N VAL A 24 36.51 8.12 -13.20
CA VAL A 24 37.08 7.67 -14.48
C VAL A 24 37.74 8.87 -15.15
N ARG A 25 39.06 8.78 -15.37
CA ARG A 25 39.82 9.73 -16.19
C ARG A 25 39.51 9.49 -17.67
N LEU A 26 38.92 10.49 -18.32
CA LEU A 26 39.02 10.63 -19.78
C LEU A 26 40.43 11.13 -20.09
N TYR A 27 41.16 10.37 -20.92
CA TYR A 27 42.45 10.77 -21.44
C TYR A 27 42.27 11.90 -22.46
N ASP A 28 43.01 12.99 -22.26
CA ASP A 28 43.19 14.03 -23.26
C ASP A 28 44.56 13.92 -23.93
N SER A 29 44.52 14.31 -25.21
CA SER A 29 45.60 14.80 -26.08
C SER A 29 46.45 13.78 -26.85
N VAL A 30 46.55 13.99 -28.19
CA VAL A 30 47.76 14.53 -28.83
C VAL A 30 47.46 15.02 -30.28
N MET A 31 47.74 16.32 -30.44
CA MET A 31 48.31 17.10 -31.57
C MET A 31 47.75 17.14 -33.00
N PHE A 32 47.47 18.40 -33.38
CA PHE A 32 47.44 19.02 -34.71
C PHE A 32 48.64 18.70 -35.63
N SER A 33 48.38 18.59 -36.94
CA SER A 33 49.17 19.31 -37.95
C SER A 33 48.34 19.61 -39.22
N LYS A 34 48.74 20.69 -39.90
CA LYS A 34 48.00 21.50 -40.88
C LYS A 34 47.85 20.84 -42.25
N GLY A 35 46.68 21.00 -42.89
CA GLY A 35 46.48 20.68 -44.30
C GLY A 35 45.09 21.04 -44.82
N VAL A 36 45.00 22.20 -45.48
CA VAL A 36 44.11 22.56 -46.60
C VAL A 36 42.58 22.39 -46.42
N LEU A 37 41.91 23.55 -46.47
CA LEU A 37 40.50 23.84 -46.73
C LEU A 37 39.85 22.87 -47.75
N THR A 38 38.64 22.36 -47.50
CA THR A 38 37.38 22.70 -48.23
C THR A 38 36.27 21.67 -47.94
N ALA A 39 35.08 22.18 -47.58
CA ALA A 39 33.74 21.57 -47.65
C ALA A 39 33.43 20.33 -46.80
N LEU A 40 32.73 20.54 -45.67
CA LEU A 40 31.65 19.63 -45.29
C LEU A 40 30.46 20.43 -44.76
N LEU A 41 29.30 20.16 -45.34
CA LEU A 41 28.01 20.76 -45.05
C LEU A 41 27.72 20.83 -43.55
N LEU A 42 27.26 21.99 -43.12
CA LEU A 42 26.44 22.17 -41.92
C LEU A 42 25.15 21.34 -42.08
N LEU A 43 25.18 20.06 -41.69
CA LEU A 43 23.97 19.41 -41.19
C LEU A 43 23.84 19.79 -39.72
N GLY A 44 23.06 20.85 -39.48
CA GLY A 44 22.48 21.11 -38.18
C GLY A 44 21.52 19.96 -37.84
N CYS A 45 22.06 18.90 -37.23
CA CYS A 45 21.26 18.00 -36.40
C CYS A 45 21.13 18.67 -35.03
N SER A 46 20.26 19.68 -34.96
CA SER A 46 19.61 20.01 -33.71
C SER A 46 18.82 18.78 -33.29
N LEU A 47 19.34 17.98 -32.35
CA LEU A 47 18.50 17.09 -31.56
C LEU A 47 17.58 18.00 -30.73
N SER A 48 16.49 18.41 -31.37
CA SER A 48 15.32 18.93 -30.70
C SER A 48 14.73 17.75 -29.94
N LEU A 49 15.04 17.68 -28.64
CA LEU A 49 14.17 17.03 -27.67
C LEU A 49 12.84 17.78 -27.73
N LYS A 50 11.98 17.39 -28.68
CA LYS A 50 10.59 17.80 -28.68
C LYS A 50 10.01 17.24 -27.39
N SER A 51 9.72 18.12 -26.43
CA SER A 51 8.77 17.82 -25.38
C SER A 51 7.53 17.24 -26.07
N GLN A 52 7.26 15.96 -25.89
CA GLN A 52 6.00 15.41 -26.37
C GLN A 52 4.91 16.20 -25.66
N GLU A 53 4.02 16.83 -26.43
CA GLU A 53 2.82 17.44 -25.86
C GLU A 53 2.04 16.30 -25.18
N GLU A 54 2.00 16.34 -23.85
CA GLU A 54 1.20 15.41 -23.07
C GLU A 54 -0.27 15.72 -23.33
N THR A 55 -0.87 14.96 -24.26
CA THR A 55 -2.31 15.02 -24.47
C THR A 55 -3.00 14.10 -23.45
N LEU A 56 -4.22 14.47 -23.03
CA LEU A 56 -5.07 13.58 -22.23
C LEU A 56 -5.28 12.21 -22.91
N GLY A 57 -5.18 12.15 -24.24
CA GLY A 57 -5.17 10.91 -25.01
C GLY A 57 -4.10 9.93 -24.53
N ASN A 58 -2.87 10.40 -24.25
CA ASN A 58 -1.77 9.55 -23.79
C ASN A 58 -1.97 9.03 -22.36
N TRP A 59 -2.75 9.73 -21.54
CA TRP A 59 -3.06 9.30 -20.17
C TRP A 59 -4.21 8.28 -20.19
N SER A 60 -5.17 8.46 -21.10
CA SER A 60 -6.30 7.55 -21.28
C SER A 60 -5.90 6.16 -21.77
N THR A 61 -4.78 6.01 -22.48
CA THR A 61 -4.30 4.70 -22.96
C THR A 61 -3.82 3.77 -21.83
N GLN A 62 -3.53 4.31 -20.65
CA GLN A 62 -3.16 3.53 -19.46
C GLN A 62 -4.40 3.11 -18.64
N GLN A 63 -5.56 3.73 -18.87
CA GLN A 63 -6.81 3.38 -18.18
C GLN A 63 -7.21 1.94 -18.49
N GLY A 64 -7.67 1.21 -17.46
CA GLY A 64 -8.22 -0.12 -17.64
C GLY A 64 -7.17 -1.22 -17.81
N MET A 65 -5.88 -0.91 -17.68
CA MET A 65 -4.83 -1.94 -17.60
C MET A 65 -5.09 -2.88 -16.42
N HIS A 66 -4.81 -4.16 -16.62
CA HIS A 66 -4.97 -5.20 -15.60
C HIS A 66 -3.61 -5.63 -15.06
N ILE A 67 -3.53 -5.85 -13.75
CA ILE A 67 -2.33 -6.34 -13.07
C ILE A 67 -2.70 -7.25 -11.92
N GLN A 68 -1.98 -8.36 -11.78
CA GLN A 68 -2.15 -9.27 -10.65
C GLN A 68 -1.73 -8.59 -9.35
N LEU A 69 -2.52 -8.78 -8.28
CA LEU A 69 -2.28 -8.15 -6.99
C LEU A 69 -0.86 -8.41 -6.45
N PRO A 70 -0.31 -9.65 -6.47
CA PRO A 70 1.07 -9.88 -6.08
C PRO A 70 2.07 -8.97 -6.78
N LYS A 71 1.91 -8.78 -8.10
CA LYS A 71 2.80 -7.92 -8.87
C LYS A 71 2.61 -6.45 -8.53
N LEU A 72 1.37 -6.02 -8.32
CA LEU A 72 1.06 -4.65 -7.90
C LEU A 72 1.69 -4.33 -6.53
N ILE A 73 1.56 -5.23 -5.56
CA ILE A 73 2.14 -5.07 -4.22
C ILE A 73 3.67 -5.05 -4.30
N GLU A 74 4.29 -5.94 -5.08
CA GLU A 74 5.74 -5.95 -5.30
C GLU A 74 6.22 -4.61 -5.88
N LEU A 75 5.51 -4.06 -6.88
CA LEU A 75 5.89 -2.79 -7.52
C LEU A 75 5.74 -1.58 -6.58
N ILE A 76 4.73 -1.56 -5.71
CA ILE A 76 4.47 -0.44 -4.79
C ILE A 76 5.38 -0.50 -3.56
N SER A 77 5.58 -1.70 -3.01
CA SER A 77 6.16 -1.90 -1.68
C SER A 77 7.51 -2.62 -1.66
N GLY A 78 7.87 -3.30 -2.74
CA GLY A 78 9.03 -4.19 -2.80
C GLY A 78 8.84 -5.54 -2.10
N HIS A 79 7.63 -5.83 -1.56
CA HIS A 79 7.35 -7.04 -0.82
C HIS A 79 6.65 -8.13 -1.64
N THR A 80 6.91 -9.37 -1.26
CA THR A 80 6.37 -10.56 -1.91
C THR A 80 5.04 -10.96 -1.29
N VAL A 81 4.06 -11.22 -2.15
CA VAL A 81 2.79 -11.85 -1.76
C VAL A 81 2.92 -13.35 -1.92
N TYR A 82 2.58 -14.10 -0.87
CA TYR A 82 2.62 -15.56 -0.88
C TYR A 82 1.26 -16.14 -1.30
N ASN A 83 1.30 -17.26 -2.04
CA ASN A 83 0.13 -18.08 -2.32
C ASN A 83 -0.22 -18.87 -1.06
N TRP A 84 -1.44 -18.73 -0.57
CA TRP A 84 -1.81 -19.29 0.72
C TRP A 84 -2.16 -20.77 0.61
N ASP A 85 -1.55 -21.60 1.46
CA ASP A 85 -1.79 -23.05 1.51
C ASP A 85 -2.99 -23.44 2.38
N GLU A 86 -3.76 -22.44 2.83
CA GLU A 86 -4.97 -22.58 3.64
C GLU A 86 -4.76 -23.17 5.04
N THR A 87 -3.51 -23.30 5.52
CA THR A 87 -3.21 -23.92 6.83
C THR A 87 -3.95 -23.24 7.99
N GLN A 88 -4.10 -21.91 7.95
CA GLN A 88 -4.80 -21.12 8.98
C GLN A 88 -6.30 -20.95 8.72
N ALA A 89 -6.87 -21.57 7.68
CA ALA A 89 -8.28 -21.40 7.35
C ALA A 89 -9.23 -21.76 8.51
N PRO A 90 -9.02 -22.83 9.30
CA PRO A 90 -9.86 -23.12 10.46
C PRO A 90 -9.88 -22.00 11.50
N VAL A 91 -8.75 -21.32 11.71
CA VAL A 91 -8.63 -20.20 12.66
C VAL A 91 -9.43 -19.00 12.16
N PHE A 92 -9.25 -18.60 10.89
CA PHE A 92 -10.02 -17.52 10.29
C PHE A 92 -11.54 -17.81 10.21
N GLN A 93 -11.93 -19.07 10.00
CA GLN A 93 -13.33 -19.48 10.09
C GLN A 93 -13.89 -19.32 11.51
N GLN A 94 -13.10 -19.66 12.53
CA GLN A 94 -13.48 -19.46 13.92
C GLN A 94 -13.63 -17.97 14.25
N VAL A 95 -12.67 -17.14 13.84
CA VAL A 95 -12.72 -15.67 13.96
C VAL A 95 -14.01 -15.13 13.35
N ALA A 96 -14.30 -15.49 12.09
CA ALA A 96 -15.50 -15.03 11.39
C ALA A 96 -16.80 -15.45 12.09
N ARG A 97 -16.89 -16.71 12.57
CA ARG A 97 -18.05 -17.20 13.32
C ARG A 97 -18.24 -16.45 14.63
N SER A 98 -17.17 -16.17 15.36
CA SER A 98 -17.22 -15.40 16.60
C SER A 98 -17.72 -13.98 16.36
N VAL A 99 -17.29 -13.31 15.28
CA VAL A 99 -17.79 -11.99 14.90
C VAL A 99 -19.29 -12.03 14.58
N ILE A 100 -19.74 -13.01 13.78
CA ILE A 100 -21.17 -13.17 13.46
C ILE A 100 -21.99 -13.39 14.74
N GLN A 101 -21.53 -14.25 15.65
CA GLN A 101 -22.19 -14.48 16.93
C GLN A 101 -22.25 -13.23 17.81
N ALA A 102 -21.18 -12.43 17.84
CA ALA A 102 -21.16 -11.17 18.55
C ALA A 102 -22.21 -10.20 18.00
N VAL A 103 -22.29 -10.05 16.67
CA VAL A 103 -23.29 -9.18 16.03
C VAL A 103 -24.72 -9.71 16.18
N HIS A 104 -24.93 -11.04 16.22
CA HIS A 104 -26.26 -11.61 16.51
C HIS A 104 -26.72 -11.29 17.92
N LYS A 105 -25.80 -11.30 18.88
CA LYS A 105 -26.09 -10.92 20.27
C LYS A 105 -26.32 -9.42 20.41
N GLU A 106 -25.55 -8.61 19.70
CA GLU A 106 -25.62 -7.16 19.72
C GLU A 106 -25.54 -6.59 18.29
N PRO A 107 -26.69 -6.42 17.62
CA PRO A 107 -26.74 -5.89 16.25
C PRO A 107 -26.09 -4.52 16.12
N ILE A 108 -25.43 -4.27 14.99
CA ILE A 108 -24.67 -3.05 14.74
C ILE A 108 -25.66 -1.92 14.42
N ARG A 109 -25.58 -0.82 15.17
CA ARG A 109 -26.31 0.42 14.86
C ARG A 109 -25.44 1.37 14.05
N ALA A 110 -25.88 1.75 12.87
CA ALA A 110 -25.15 2.60 11.93
C ALA A 110 -26.11 3.42 11.08
N ARG A 111 -25.74 4.67 10.75
CA ARG A 111 -26.52 5.50 9.81
C ARG A 111 -26.15 5.20 8.37
N ARG A 112 -24.90 4.82 8.12
CA ARG A 112 -24.36 4.52 6.80
C ARG A 112 -23.79 3.11 6.80
N ILE A 113 -23.97 2.40 5.70
CA ILE A 113 -23.45 1.03 5.55
C ILE A 113 -21.92 0.95 5.76
N ASN A 114 -21.17 1.99 5.40
CA ASN A 114 -19.72 2.04 5.61
C ASN A 114 -19.33 2.03 7.10
N GLU A 115 -20.20 2.54 7.99
CA GLU A 115 -19.96 2.49 9.45
C GLU A 115 -20.09 1.07 9.99
N VAL A 116 -20.88 0.21 9.32
CA VAL A 116 -20.97 -1.22 9.66
C VAL A 116 -19.62 -1.89 9.41
N GLY A 117 -18.94 -1.57 8.31
CA GLY A 117 -17.59 -2.05 8.02
C GLY A 117 -16.60 -1.71 9.13
N ASN A 118 -16.60 -0.46 9.59
CA ASN A 118 -15.72 -0.01 10.68
C ASN A 118 -15.98 -0.77 12.00
N ALA A 119 -17.25 -1.05 12.32
CA ALA A 119 -17.60 -1.84 13.50
C ALA A 119 -17.14 -3.30 13.36
N VAL A 120 -17.32 -3.90 12.19
CA VAL A 120 -16.86 -5.26 11.89
C VAL A 120 -15.33 -5.36 11.96
N GLU A 121 -14.58 -4.37 11.49
CA GLU A 121 -13.11 -4.33 11.61
C GLU A 121 -12.64 -4.51 13.06
N LEU A 122 -13.25 -3.74 13.98
CA LEU A 122 -12.91 -3.81 15.41
C LEU A 122 -13.25 -5.18 16.02
N LEU A 123 -14.37 -5.78 15.62
CA LEU A 123 -14.77 -7.12 16.08
C LEU A 123 -13.84 -8.21 15.54
N VAL A 124 -13.37 -8.09 14.29
CA VAL A 124 -12.41 -9.03 13.72
C VAL A 124 -11.07 -8.94 14.45
N LEU A 125 -10.59 -7.72 14.75
CA LEU A 125 -9.36 -7.52 15.52
C LEU A 125 -9.44 -8.21 16.89
N ASP A 126 -10.49 -7.93 17.66
CA ASP A 126 -10.70 -8.58 18.96
C ASP A 126 -10.82 -10.12 18.85
N ALA A 127 -11.46 -10.62 17.80
CA ALA A 127 -11.57 -12.05 17.56
C ALA A 127 -10.23 -12.72 17.16
N LEU A 128 -9.37 -12.03 16.42
CA LEU A 128 -8.02 -12.49 16.08
C LEU A 128 -7.13 -12.59 17.34
N GLU A 129 -7.16 -11.56 18.18
CA GLU A 129 -6.44 -11.54 19.46
C GLU A 129 -6.90 -12.69 20.38
N LYS A 130 -8.22 -12.92 20.47
CA LYS A 130 -8.80 -14.05 21.23
C LYS A 130 -8.46 -15.42 20.65
N ALA A 131 -8.21 -15.49 19.35
CA ALA A 131 -7.72 -16.70 18.69
C ALA A 131 -6.21 -16.94 18.92
N GLY A 132 -5.53 -16.02 19.62
CA GLY A 132 -4.11 -16.13 19.97
C GLY A 132 -3.15 -15.64 18.88
N MET A 133 -3.64 -14.90 17.89
CA MET A 133 -2.80 -14.27 16.86
C MET A 133 -2.33 -12.90 17.35
N ASP A 134 -1.07 -12.56 17.08
CA ASP A 134 -0.63 -11.17 17.19
C ASP A 134 -1.28 -10.38 16.04
N SER A 135 -1.97 -9.29 16.34
CA SER A 135 -2.77 -8.60 15.33
C SER A 135 -2.91 -7.11 15.62
N GLY A 136 -3.25 -6.36 14.59
CA GLY A 136 -3.38 -4.91 14.69
C GLY A 136 -3.57 -4.24 13.34
N ARG A 137 -3.43 -2.92 13.32
CA ARG A 137 -3.40 -2.15 12.06
C ARG A 137 -1.97 -2.08 11.53
N PRO A 138 -1.74 -2.37 10.24
CA PRO A 138 -0.42 -2.23 9.64
C PRO A 138 0.10 -0.80 9.79
N VAL A 139 1.38 -0.68 10.17
CA VAL A 139 2.06 0.60 10.32
C VAL A 139 2.97 0.79 9.11
N PRO A 140 2.82 1.88 8.34
CA PRO A 140 3.66 2.09 7.17
C PRO A 140 5.09 2.48 7.58
N PRO A 141 6.07 2.46 6.66
CA PRO A 141 7.47 2.74 6.96
C PRO A 141 7.74 4.08 7.66
N SER A 142 6.93 5.11 7.41
CA SER A 142 7.05 6.40 8.11
C SER A 142 6.71 6.34 9.60
N GLY A 143 6.08 5.27 10.08
CA GLY A 143 5.53 5.15 11.43
C GLY A 143 4.24 5.94 11.65
N ARG A 144 3.75 6.70 10.66
CA ARG A 144 2.51 7.46 10.77
C ARG A 144 1.32 6.52 10.70
N ARG A 145 0.54 6.46 11.79
CA ARG A 145 -0.69 5.68 11.82
C ARG A 145 -1.68 6.22 10.78
N LYS A 146 -2.11 5.35 9.86
CA LYS A 146 -3.15 5.62 8.87
C LYS A 146 -4.39 4.82 9.21
N THR A 147 -5.52 5.50 9.32
CA THR A 147 -6.83 4.87 9.57
C THR A 147 -7.47 4.34 8.30
N ALA A 148 -7.01 4.77 7.12
CA ALA A 148 -7.58 4.40 5.82
C ALA A 148 -6.52 3.83 4.88
N GLY A 149 -6.98 3.17 3.83
CA GLY A 149 -6.16 2.56 2.79
C GLY A 149 -5.82 1.11 3.08
N TYR A 150 -5.52 0.37 2.02
CA TYR A 150 -5.20 -1.05 2.06
C TYR A 150 -3.85 -1.32 2.75
N PRO A 151 -3.73 -2.37 3.59
CA PRO A 151 -4.81 -3.21 4.13
C PRO A 151 -5.36 -2.67 5.46
N ASP A 152 -6.49 -3.22 5.91
CA ASP A 152 -7.15 -2.83 7.16
C ASP A 152 -6.39 -3.33 8.39
N LEU A 153 -6.16 -4.65 8.46
CA LEU A 153 -5.50 -5.32 9.59
C LEU A 153 -4.30 -6.17 9.15
N PHE A 154 -3.48 -6.55 10.12
CA PHE A 154 -2.58 -7.69 10.03
C PHE A 154 -2.89 -8.71 11.12
N ALA A 155 -2.52 -9.97 10.87
CA ALA A 155 -2.42 -11.01 11.88
C ALA A 155 -1.14 -11.84 11.66
N GLU A 156 -0.52 -12.32 12.73
CA GLU A 156 0.71 -13.10 12.71
C GLU A 156 0.55 -14.35 13.58
N THR A 157 1.01 -15.49 13.06
CA THR A 157 1.14 -16.74 13.81
C THR A 157 2.44 -17.44 13.43
N GLY A 158 3.35 -17.56 14.39
CA GLY A 158 4.68 -18.13 14.16
C GLY A 158 5.50 -17.31 13.16
N LYS A 159 5.59 -17.78 11.91
CA LYS A 159 6.29 -17.10 10.81
C LYS A 159 5.35 -16.60 9.71
N GLU A 160 4.06 -16.93 9.82
CA GLU A 160 3.06 -16.58 8.83
C GLU A 160 2.52 -15.18 9.17
N TYR A 161 2.61 -14.27 8.20
CA TYR A 161 2.11 -12.92 8.31
C TYR A 161 0.98 -12.71 7.30
N PHE A 162 -0.18 -12.25 7.77
CA PHE A 162 -1.39 -12.07 7.00
C PHE A 162 -1.76 -10.59 6.98
N TYR A 163 -1.87 -10.01 5.78
CA TYR A 163 -2.61 -8.76 5.57
C TYR A 163 -4.07 -9.09 5.31
N ILE A 164 -4.97 -8.43 6.01
CA ILE A 164 -6.39 -8.73 6.00
C ILE A 164 -7.15 -7.48 5.59
N GLU A 165 -7.85 -7.58 4.47
CA GLU A 165 -8.89 -6.63 4.06
C GLU A 165 -10.22 -7.09 4.63
N ILE A 166 -11.00 -6.17 5.20
CA ILE A 166 -12.31 -6.46 5.77
C ILE A 166 -13.38 -5.79 4.93
N LYS A 167 -14.43 -6.55 4.64
CA LYS A 167 -15.52 -6.04 3.81
C LYS A 167 -16.87 -6.45 4.35
N THR A 168 -17.84 -5.57 4.20
CA THR A 168 -19.25 -5.90 4.30
C THR A 168 -19.90 -5.83 2.93
N TYR A 169 -20.78 -6.77 2.61
CA TYR A 169 -21.49 -6.77 1.33
C TYR A 169 -22.96 -7.16 1.49
N SER A 170 -23.81 -6.61 0.61
CA SER A 170 -25.17 -7.10 0.47
C SER A 170 -25.18 -8.34 -0.42
N PRO A 171 -25.81 -9.46 0.00
CA PRO A 171 -25.99 -10.62 -0.86
C PRO A 171 -26.64 -10.30 -2.22
N ARG A 172 -27.44 -9.23 -2.28
CA ARG A 172 -28.14 -8.80 -3.51
C ARG A 172 -27.19 -8.18 -4.55
N THR A 173 -26.03 -7.67 -4.13
CA THR A 173 -25.08 -6.94 -5.00
C THR A 173 -23.74 -7.64 -5.16
N VAL A 174 -23.59 -8.86 -4.63
CA VAL A 174 -22.34 -9.62 -4.65
C VAL A 174 -21.80 -9.88 -6.07
N ASN A 175 -22.69 -9.98 -7.07
CA ASN A 175 -22.34 -10.19 -8.48
C ASN A 175 -22.39 -8.89 -9.31
N SER A 176 -22.43 -7.72 -8.67
CA SER A 176 -22.41 -6.45 -9.39
C SER A 176 -21.02 -6.13 -9.91
N SER A 177 -20.93 -5.34 -10.98
CA SER A 177 -19.68 -4.79 -11.51
C SER A 177 -19.17 -3.57 -10.74
N GLN A 178 -19.79 -3.24 -9.60
CA GLN A 178 -19.34 -2.12 -8.78
C GLN A 178 -17.96 -2.44 -8.22
N ARG A 179 -17.02 -1.52 -8.43
CA ARG A 179 -15.71 -1.60 -7.80
C ARG A 179 -15.88 -1.48 -6.30
N THR A 180 -15.32 -2.43 -5.58
CA THR A 180 -15.41 -2.44 -4.12
C THR A 180 -14.05 -2.62 -3.46
N PHE A 181 -13.02 -3.02 -4.19
CA PHE A 181 -11.65 -3.15 -3.70
C PHE A 181 -10.79 -2.04 -4.32
N TYR A 182 -10.02 -1.33 -3.49
CA TYR A 182 -9.24 -0.16 -3.90
C TYR A 182 -7.86 -0.20 -3.28
N ILE A 183 -6.83 -0.04 -4.12
CA ILE A 183 -5.46 0.21 -3.70
C ILE A 183 -5.05 1.56 -4.29
N SER A 184 -4.63 2.46 -3.41
CA SER A 184 -4.04 3.74 -3.78
C SER A 184 -2.54 3.67 -3.53
N PRO A 185 -1.71 3.52 -4.58
CA PRO A 185 -0.26 3.53 -4.44
C PRO A 185 0.22 4.78 -3.70
N SER A 186 1.20 4.61 -2.81
CA SER A 186 1.84 5.73 -2.12
C SER A 186 3.23 5.33 -1.65
N ASP A 187 4.16 6.28 -1.56
CA ASP A 187 5.53 6.02 -1.03
C ASP A 187 5.53 5.55 0.43
N ASP A 188 4.43 5.78 1.15
CA ASP A 188 4.25 5.39 2.56
C ASP A 188 3.15 4.33 2.68
N PHE A 189 3.25 3.29 1.84
CA PHE A 189 2.28 2.20 1.78
C PHE A 189 2.31 1.32 3.03
N LYS A 190 1.16 0.75 3.40
CA LYS A 190 1.00 -0.01 4.65
C LYS A 190 1.60 -1.42 4.61
N VAL A 191 1.84 -1.99 3.42
CA VAL A 191 2.51 -3.28 3.26
C VAL A 191 4.02 -3.07 3.41
N ALA A 192 4.60 -3.62 4.46
CA ALA A 192 6.00 -3.38 4.86
C ALA A 192 6.79 -4.68 5.14
N ARG A 193 6.21 -5.83 4.78
CA ARG A 193 6.74 -7.19 4.94
C ARG A 193 6.11 -8.11 3.91
N ASP A 194 6.81 -9.18 3.57
CA ASP A 194 6.25 -10.27 2.76
C ASP A 194 5.16 -11.00 3.56
N GLY A 195 4.13 -11.52 2.89
CA GLY A 195 3.03 -12.17 3.56
C GLY A 195 1.89 -12.64 2.66
N TYR A 196 0.88 -13.23 3.28
CA TYR A 196 -0.38 -13.62 2.64
C TYR A 196 -1.34 -12.43 2.63
N HIS A 197 -2.18 -12.35 1.61
CA HIS A 197 -3.15 -11.26 1.46
C HIS A 197 -4.55 -11.85 1.37
N LEU A 198 -5.34 -11.67 2.43
CA LEU A 198 -6.67 -12.26 2.55
C LEU A 198 -7.76 -11.19 2.54
N LEU A 199 -8.93 -11.55 2.02
CA LEU A 199 -10.16 -10.79 2.17
C LEU A 199 -11.13 -11.58 3.05
N LEU A 200 -11.52 -10.97 4.17
CA LEU A 200 -12.59 -11.47 5.02
C LEU A 200 -13.85 -10.62 4.82
N ALA A 201 -14.80 -11.16 4.08
CA ALA A 201 -16.01 -10.45 3.68
C ALA A 201 -17.25 -11.01 4.40
N PHE A 202 -18.03 -10.15 5.05
CA PHE A 202 -19.27 -10.52 5.76
C PHE A 202 -20.50 -10.08 4.99
N SER A 203 -21.49 -10.98 4.87
CA SER A 203 -22.78 -10.60 4.31
C SER A 203 -23.63 -9.87 5.34
N THR A 204 -24.15 -8.70 4.97
CA THR A 204 -24.97 -7.88 5.86
C THR A 204 -26.44 -7.97 5.51
N GLU A 205 -27.28 -7.94 6.55
CA GLU A 205 -28.73 -7.76 6.45
C GLU A 205 -29.15 -6.61 7.35
N GLN A 206 -30.09 -5.78 6.88
CA GLN A 206 -30.69 -4.74 7.69
C GLN A 206 -31.93 -5.32 8.38
N LEU A 207 -31.93 -5.35 9.72
CA LEU A 207 -33.05 -5.86 10.52
C LEU A 207 -34.13 -4.80 10.65
N ASP A 208 -33.72 -3.57 10.98
CA ASP A 208 -34.55 -2.39 11.16
C ASP A 208 -33.82 -1.14 10.61
N GLU A 209 -34.48 0.01 10.60
CA GLU A 209 -33.83 1.27 10.22
C GLU A 209 -32.56 1.52 11.05
N GLY A 210 -31.41 1.60 10.37
CA GLY A 210 -30.10 1.81 10.98
C GLY A 210 -29.58 0.67 11.86
N THR A 211 -30.19 -0.53 11.83
CA THR A 211 -29.75 -1.70 12.60
C THR A 211 -29.42 -2.86 11.68
N TYR A 212 -28.20 -3.39 11.80
CA TYR A 212 -27.63 -4.37 10.89
C TYR A 212 -27.16 -5.63 11.61
N SER A 213 -27.33 -6.76 10.94
CA SER A 213 -26.82 -8.06 11.33
C SER A 213 -25.91 -8.65 10.24
N LEU A 214 -25.18 -9.72 10.59
CA LEU A 214 -24.36 -10.48 9.65
C LEU A 214 -24.99 -11.86 9.40
N THR A 215 -25.09 -12.27 8.14
CA THR A 215 -25.76 -13.53 7.76
C THR A 215 -24.78 -14.64 7.35
N GLY A 216 -23.49 -14.31 7.21
CA GLY A 216 -22.47 -15.23 6.72
C GLY A 216 -21.15 -14.51 6.43
N PHE A 217 -20.17 -15.29 5.96
CA PHE A 217 -18.86 -14.78 5.57
C PHE A 217 -18.29 -15.51 4.35
N LYS A 218 -17.32 -14.87 3.71
CA LYS A 218 -16.41 -15.44 2.72
C LYS A 218 -14.98 -15.10 3.13
N LEU A 219 -14.10 -16.08 3.03
CA LEU A 219 -12.67 -15.91 3.18
C LEU A 219 -12.03 -16.19 1.82
N LEU A 220 -11.27 -15.24 1.29
CA LEU A 220 -10.65 -15.35 -0.02
C LEU A 220 -9.15 -15.12 0.10
N ASP A 221 -8.35 -15.97 -0.55
CA ASP A 221 -6.98 -15.62 -0.91
C ASP A 221 -7.00 -14.62 -2.08
N LEU A 222 -6.23 -13.54 -1.96
CA LEU A 222 -6.11 -12.51 -2.99
C LEU A 222 -4.92 -12.74 -3.92
N TYR A 223 -4.19 -13.85 -3.80
CA TYR A 223 -3.04 -14.16 -4.65
C TYR A 223 -3.36 -14.10 -6.16
N GLU A 224 -4.53 -14.59 -6.59
CA GLU A 224 -4.96 -14.56 -7.99
C GLU A 224 -5.84 -13.35 -8.35
N LEU A 225 -5.97 -12.37 -7.44
CA LEU A 225 -6.80 -11.19 -7.69
C LEU A 225 -6.18 -10.33 -8.79
N GLU A 226 -6.91 -10.14 -9.88
CA GLU A 226 -6.56 -9.18 -10.91
C GLU A 226 -7.17 -7.80 -10.61
N CYS A 227 -6.32 -6.78 -10.52
CA CYS A 227 -6.70 -5.39 -10.28
C CYS A 227 -6.73 -4.62 -11.60
N GLN A 228 -7.76 -3.81 -11.80
CA GLN A 228 -7.87 -2.91 -12.94
C GLN A 228 -7.47 -1.48 -12.56
N LEU A 229 -6.54 -0.88 -13.30
CA LEU A 229 -6.10 0.49 -13.11
C LEU A 229 -7.21 1.48 -13.48
N LYS A 230 -7.52 2.38 -12.55
CA LYS A 230 -8.34 3.56 -12.79
C LYS A 230 -7.57 4.80 -12.40
N LEU A 231 -7.26 5.64 -13.38
CA LEU A 231 -6.72 6.96 -13.18
C LEU A 231 -7.85 7.92 -12.76
N GLU A 232 -7.58 8.75 -11.78
CA GLU A 232 -8.47 9.83 -11.36
C GLU A 232 -7.64 11.06 -10.97
N PHE A 233 -8.16 12.24 -11.30
CA PHE A 233 -7.65 13.51 -10.78
C PHE A 233 -8.40 13.83 -9.48
N ASN A 234 -7.68 14.23 -8.45
CA ASN A 234 -8.26 14.62 -7.16
C ASN A 234 -7.72 15.97 -6.71
N ALA A 235 -8.45 16.64 -5.82
CA ALA A 235 -8.02 17.84 -5.10
C ALA A 235 -8.45 17.69 -3.64
N SER A 236 -7.60 18.09 -2.70
CA SER A 236 -7.93 18.10 -1.28
C SER A 236 -8.79 19.31 -0.92
N ASN A 237 -9.41 19.29 0.27
CA ASN A 237 -10.09 20.49 0.80
C ASN A 237 -9.15 21.70 0.88
N LYS A 238 -7.86 21.48 1.17
CA LYS A 238 -6.87 22.56 1.19
C LYS A 238 -6.65 23.13 -0.21
N ASP A 239 -6.61 22.29 -1.23
CA ASP A 239 -6.42 22.74 -2.62
C ASP A 239 -7.66 23.48 -3.13
N LEU A 240 -8.86 23.09 -2.69
CA LEU A 240 -10.13 23.70 -3.11
C LEU A 240 -10.47 24.99 -2.36
N TYR A 241 -10.13 25.10 -1.07
CA TYR A 241 -10.51 26.23 -0.20
C TYR A 241 -9.30 27.02 0.33
N GLY A 242 -8.10 26.76 -0.19
CA GLY A 242 -6.92 27.56 0.11
C GLY A 242 -7.03 28.96 -0.50
N ASP A 243 -5.97 29.76 -0.37
CA ASP A 243 -5.95 31.14 -0.90
C ASP A 243 -5.65 31.20 -2.42
N GLU A 244 -5.34 30.07 -3.05
CA GLU A 244 -4.96 29.99 -4.48
C GLU A 244 -6.09 29.89 -5.52
N PRO A 245 -7.26 29.25 -5.26
CA PRO A 245 -8.40 29.30 -6.17
C PRO A 245 -8.94 30.74 -6.21
N GLY A 246 -8.71 31.42 -7.33
CA GLY A 246 -8.80 32.88 -7.46
C GLY A 246 -10.16 33.56 -7.28
N LEU A 247 -11.25 32.85 -6.92
CA LEU A 247 -12.52 33.47 -6.54
C LEU A 247 -13.18 32.74 -5.38
N VAL A 248 -13.27 33.42 -4.24
CA VAL A 248 -14.01 33.00 -3.06
C VAL A 248 -15.17 33.97 -2.85
N VAL A 249 -16.40 33.49 -2.98
CA VAL A 249 -17.62 34.21 -2.59
C VAL A 249 -18.15 33.56 -1.32
N VAL A 250 -18.16 34.32 -0.22
CA VAL A 250 -18.64 33.88 1.09
C VAL A 250 -19.87 34.68 1.49
N GLU A 251 -20.86 34.01 2.07
CA GLU A 251 -21.98 34.62 2.79
C GLU A 251 -21.61 34.54 4.28
N GLU A 252 -21.65 35.69 4.98
CA GLU A 252 -21.31 35.80 6.42
C GLU A 252 -22.36 35.14 7.32
#